data_AF-A0AAE9KAQ9-F1
#
_entry.id   AF-A0AAE9KAQ9-F1
#
_cell.length_a   1.000
_cell.length_b   1.000
_cell.length_c   1.000
_cell.angle_alpha   90.00
_cell.angle_beta   90.00
_cell.angle_gamma   90.00
#
_symmetry.space_group_name_H-M   'P 1'
#
loop_
_entity.id
_entity.type
_entity.pdbx_description
1 polymer ?
#
loop_
_entity_poly.entity_id
_entity_poly.type
_entity_poly.pdbx_seq_one_letter_code
_entity_poly.pdbx_strand_id
1 'polypeptide(L)'
;MILRILLVSCILLNSCDKPVNKEETKVEVKTYTKQEKMKMLDVMLSKLLKDIQEKKNFTPFLEVSDEHSGYTISIGESLGDELVGGNFQKEGFSKLEKYVTVEEVVRLLKKGSKGGISESGRSLWVMFEADRFEYGIDLYFPEKEGRWIVRGFSRLRPERD
;
A
#
# COMPACT_ATOMS: atom_id res chain seq x y z
N MET A 1 -18.90 73.01 38.40
CA MET A 1 -17.86 72.83 37.36
C MET A 1 -18.06 71.43 36.78
N ILE A 2 -18.51 71.28 35.52
CA ILE A 2 -17.70 71.40 34.28
C ILE A 2 -16.60 70.30 34.32
N LEU A 3 -16.46 69.33 33.40
CA LEU A 3 -16.95 69.13 32.04
C LEU A 3 -16.80 67.64 31.63
N ARG A 4 -17.61 67.25 30.64
CA ARG A 4 -17.62 66.06 29.78
C ARG A 4 -16.28 65.74 29.09
N ILE A 5 -16.01 64.45 28.81
CA ILE A 5 -15.57 63.86 27.50
C ILE A 5 -15.94 62.34 27.56
N LEU A 6 -17.04 61.86 26.97
CA LEU A 6 -17.31 61.43 25.58
C LEU A 6 -16.78 60.03 25.19
N LEU A 7 -17.77 59.19 24.84
CA LEU A 7 -17.79 57.98 24.02
C LEU A 7 -16.59 57.79 23.07
N VAL A 8 -16.02 56.59 23.09
CA VAL A 8 -15.59 55.89 21.86
C VAL A 8 -16.09 54.44 21.91
N SER A 9 -17.25 54.27 21.27
CA SER A 9 -17.51 53.24 20.26
C SER A 9 -17.48 51.76 20.65
N CYS A 10 -18.69 51.24 20.82
CA CYS A 10 -19.07 49.90 20.39
C CYS A 10 -18.52 49.60 18.99
N ILE A 11 -17.55 48.69 18.89
CA ILE A 11 -17.34 47.85 17.71
C ILE A 11 -17.20 46.41 18.22
N LEU A 12 -18.28 45.90 18.82
CA LEU A 12 -18.63 44.49 18.74
C LEU A 12 -19.30 44.29 17.37
N LEU A 13 -18.53 44.42 16.29
CA LEU A 13 -18.99 44.05 14.95
C LEU A 13 -18.52 42.62 14.68
N ASN A 14 -19.44 41.69 14.95
CA ASN A 14 -19.81 40.61 14.07
C ASN A 14 -18.71 40.11 13.11
N SER A 15 -17.88 39.18 13.59
CA SER A 15 -17.49 38.06 12.74
C SER A 15 -18.07 36.79 13.34
N CYS A 16 -19.40 36.68 13.29
CA CYS A 16 -20.01 35.37 13.16
C CYS A 16 -19.67 34.90 11.74
N ASP A 17 -18.44 34.40 11.57
CA ASP A 17 -18.14 33.53 10.44
C ASP A 17 -19.13 32.37 10.55
N LYS A 18 -20.11 32.38 9.64
CA LYS A 18 -20.98 31.23 9.43
C LYS A 18 -20.07 30.01 9.33
N PRO A 19 -20.32 28.91 10.06
CA PRO A 19 -19.68 27.66 9.69
C PRO A 19 -20.12 27.42 8.25
N VAL A 20 -19.18 27.61 7.32
CA VAL A 20 -19.34 27.17 5.94
C VAL A 20 -19.64 25.70 6.11
N ASN A 21 -20.88 25.34 5.79
CA ASN A 21 -21.34 23.98 5.70
C ASN A 21 -20.46 23.37 4.59
N LYS A 22 -19.29 22.85 4.99
CA LYS A 22 -18.59 21.85 4.20
C LYS A 22 -19.59 20.73 4.22
N GLU A 23 -20.41 20.66 3.17
CA GLU A 23 -21.03 19.43 2.76
C GLU A 23 -19.87 18.44 2.67
N GLU A 24 -19.66 17.71 3.76
CA GLU A 24 -18.91 16.48 3.75
C GLU A 24 -19.66 15.67 2.72
N THR A 25 -19.15 15.68 1.49
CA THR A 25 -19.60 14.76 0.46
C THR A 25 -19.34 13.40 1.08
N LYS A 26 -20.40 12.83 1.66
CA LYS A 26 -20.37 11.56 2.35
C LYS A 26 -20.18 10.57 1.22
N VAL A 27 -18.92 10.36 0.83
CA VAL A 27 -18.55 9.40 -0.21
C VAL A 27 -19.10 8.10 0.31
N GLU A 28 -20.18 7.64 -0.31
CA GLU A 28 -20.88 6.45 0.11
C GLU A 28 -19.95 5.29 -0.17
N VAL A 29 -19.18 4.89 0.86
CA VAL A 29 -18.19 3.84 0.73
C VAL A 29 -18.97 2.55 0.57
N LYS A 30 -18.93 1.99 -0.65
CA LYS A 30 -19.49 0.67 -0.90
C LYS A 30 -18.93 -0.30 0.13
N THR A 31 -19.83 -1.02 0.80
CA THR A 31 -19.42 -2.10 1.70
C THR A 31 -19.13 -3.34 0.87
N TYR A 32 -17.99 -3.98 1.15
CA TYR A 32 -17.55 -5.19 0.45
C TYR A 32 -17.47 -6.35 1.44
N THR A 33 -18.09 -7.47 1.11
CA THR A 33 -17.96 -8.71 1.87
C THR A 33 -16.56 -9.29 1.74
N LYS A 34 -16.18 -10.16 2.69
CA LYS A 34 -14.90 -10.89 2.64
C LYS A 34 -14.74 -11.70 1.36
N GLN A 35 -15.81 -12.36 0.91
CA GLN A 35 -15.80 -13.18 -0.30
C GLN A 35 -15.59 -12.35 -1.57
N GLU A 36 -16.24 -11.19 -1.69
CA GLU A 36 -16.02 -10.26 -2.81
C GLU A 36 -14.58 -9.78 -2.85
N LYS A 37 -14.04 -9.37 -1.69
CA LYS A 37 -12.63 -8.97 -1.56
C LYS A 37 -11.71 -10.09 -2.04
N MET A 38 -11.89 -11.34 -1.59
CA MET A 38 -11.04 -12.46 -2.04
C MET A 38 -11.15 -12.73 -3.54
N LYS A 39 -12.34 -12.66 -4.13
CA LYS A 39 -12.51 -12.83 -5.58
C LYS A 39 -11.77 -11.73 -6.36
N MET A 40 -11.84 -10.48 -5.90
CA MET A 40 -11.14 -9.36 -6.52
C MET A 40 -9.62 -9.50 -6.38
N LEU A 41 -9.15 -10.06 -5.27
CA LEU A 41 -7.74 -10.36 -5.07
C LEU A 41 -7.24 -11.37 -6.10
N ASP A 42 -7.96 -12.47 -6.29
CA ASP A 42 -7.57 -13.52 -7.24
C ASP A 42 -7.47 -12.98 -8.67
N VAL A 43 -8.40 -12.10 -9.05
CA VAL A 43 -8.37 -11.39 -10.34
C VAL A 43 -7.13 -10.49 -10.44
N MET A 44 -6.85 -9.68 -9.41
CA MET A 44 -5.70 -8.78 -9.39
C MET A 44 -4.38 -9.55 -9.49
N LEU A 45 -4.19 -10.60 -8.68
CA LEU A 45 -2.98 -11.42 -8.70
C LEU A 45 -2.78 -12.13 -10.03
N SER A 46 -3.86 -12.64 -10.64
CA SER A 46 -3.81 -13.29 -11.96
C SER A 46 -3.40 -12.29 -13.06
N LYS A 47 -3.93 -11.06 -13.02
CA LYS A 47 -3.54 -9.98 -13.94
C LYS A 47 -2.09 -9.58 -13.72
N LEU A 48 -1.66 -9.36 -12.47
CA LEU A 48 -0.28 -9.01 -12.13
C LEU A 48 0.70 -10.05 -12.65
N LEU A 49 0.41 -11.34 -12.44
CA LEU A 49 1.23 -12.44 -12.96
C LEU A 49 1.34 -12.38 -14.50
N LYS A 50 0.21 -12.26 -15.19
CA LYS A 50 0.17 -12.17 -16.64
C LYS A 50 1.01 -10.99 -17.15
N ASP A 51 0.79 -9.81 -16.60
CA ASP A 51 1.45 -8.58 -17.04
C ASP A 51 2.97 -8.62 -16.78
N ILE A 52 3.41 -9.20 -15.65
CA ILE A 52 4.85 -9.39 -15.37
C ILE A 52 5.47 -10.35 -16.36
N GLN A 53 4.79 -11.46 -16.69
CA GLN A 53 5.29 -12.43 -17.68
C GLN A 53 5.37 -11.84 -19.09
N GLU A 54 4.42 -10.98 -19.47
CA GLU A 54 4.39 -10.33 -20.79
C GLU A 54 5.43 -9.20 -20.89
N LYS A 55 5.47 -8.28 -19.92
CA LYS A 55 6.36 -7.12 -19.93
C LYS A 55 7.80 -7.47 -19.54
N LYS A 56 8.01 -8.59 -18.84
CA LYS A 56 9.31 -9.08 -18.34
C LYS A 56 10.07 -8.03 -17.52
N ASN A 57 9.35 -7.26 -16.71
CA ASN A 57 9.89 -6.26 -15.79
C ASN A 57 8.90 -6.01 -14.65
N PHE A 58 9.26 -5.15 -13.70
CA PHE A 58 8.45 -4.86 -12.51
C PHE A 58 7.46 -3.71 -12.67
N THR A 59 7.37 -3.07 -13.85
CA THR A 59 6.43 -1.97 -14.07
C THR A 59 4.95 -2.28 -13.80
N PRO A 60 4.45 -3.53 -13.92
CA PRO A 60 3.09 -3.86 -13.52
C PRO A 60 2.75 -3.58 -12.04
N PHE A 61 3.75 -3.54 -11.13
CA PHE A 61 3.49 -3.17 -9.74
C PHE A 61 2.90 -1.76 -9.62
N LEU A 62 3.25 -0.83 -10.53
CA LEU A 62 2.72 0.53 -10.54
C LEU A 62 1.19 0.59 -10.72
N GLU A 63 0.59 -0.42 -11.36
CA GLU A 63 -0.87 -0.47 -11.60
C GLU A 63 -1.63 -0.94 -10.35
N VAL A 64 -0.94 -1.64 -9.44
CA VAL A 64 -1.54 -2.31 -8.27
C VAL A 64 -0.94 -1.80 -6.96
N SER A 65 -0.25 -0.67 -6.95
CA SER A 65 0.36 -0.09 -5.76
C SER A 65 -0.09 1.36 -5.55
N ASP A 66 0.27 1.92 -4.40
CA ASP A 66 0.15 3.35 -4.09
C ASP A 66 1.54 3.99 -3.89
N GLU A 67 1.59 5.29 -3.59
CA GLU A 67 2.84 6.02 -3.36
C GLU A 67 3.64 5.56 -2.13
N HIS A 68 3.02 4.80 -1.22
CA HIS A 68 3.61 4.27 0.00
C HIS A 68 4.06 2.82 -0.13
N SER A 69 3.81 2.23 -1.29
CA SER A 69 4.12 0.83 -1.55
C SER A 69 5.56 0.65 -1.99
N GLY A 70 6.17 -0.45 -1.56
CA GLY A 70 7.60 -0.67 -1.81
C GLY A 70 8.06 -2.09 -1.56
N TYR A 71 9.37 -2.22 -1.32
CA TYR A 71 10.01 -3.50 -1.14
C TYR A 71 11.13 -3.45 -0.11
N THR A 72 11.43 -4.62 0.45
CA THR A 72 12.57 -4.87 1.34
C THR A 72 13.26 -6.17 0.93
N ILE A 73 14.57 -6.12 0.72
CA ILE A 73 15.36 -7.24 0.24
C ILE A 73 16.58 -7.43 1.16
N SER A 74 16.84 -8.67 1.55
CA SER A 74 18.08 -9.06 2.20
C SER A 74 19.13 -9.42 1.16
N ILE A 75 20.33 -8.82 1.28
CA ILE A 75 21.41 -8.96 0.27
C ILE A 75 22.70 -9.62 0.78
N GLY A 76 22.81 -9.95 2.06
CA GLY A 76 24.02 -10.58 2.59
C GLY A 76 23.96 -12.11 2.67
N GLU A 77 24.88 -12.65 3.47
CA GLU A 77 25.10 -14.09 3.63
C GLU A 77 24.53 -14.68 4.94
N SER A 78 23.93 -13.87 5.83
CA SER A 78 23.58 -14.25 7.21
C SER A 78 22.29 -13.62 7.79
N LEU A 79 21.77 -14.19 8.87
CA LEU A 79 20.64 -13.58 9.59
C LEU A 79 21.04 -12.21 10.17
N GLY A 80 20.32 -11.14 9.77
CA GLY A 80 20.64 -9.75 10.15
C GLY A 80 21.42 -8.96 9.11
N ASP A 81 21.53 -9.49 7.88
CA ASP A 81 22.20 -8.83 6.75
C ASP A 81 21.70 -7.43 6.43
N GLU A 82 22.53 -6.71 5.66
CA GLU A 82 22.17 -5.47 5.00
C GLU A 82 20.81 -5.61 4.29
N LEU A 83 19.87 -4.76 4.70
CA LEU A 83 18.57 -4.64 4.08
C LEU A 83 18.60 -3.48 3.11
N VAL A 84 18.13 -3.77 1.90
CA VAL A 84 17.89 -2.74 0.90
C VAL A 84 16.40 -2.61 0.64
N GLY A 85 15.90 -1.39 0.80
CA GLY A 85 14.51 -1.06 0.48
C GLY A 85 14.39 0.03 -0.58
N GLY A 86 13.17 0.19 -1.07
CA GLY A 86 12.76 1.23 -2.01
C GLY A 86 11.26 1.19 -2.28
N ASN A 87 10.75 2.17 -3.01
CA ASN A 87 9.33 2.26 -3.38
C ASN A 87 9.08 1.71 -4.78
N PHE A 88 7.84 1.30 -5.07
CA PHE A 88 7.40 0.97 -6.44
C PHE A 88 7.20 2.26 -7.25
N GLN A 89 8.31 2.86 -7.65
CA GLN A 89 8.37 4.01 -8.56
C GLN A 89 9.34 3.69 -9.68
N LYS A 90 9.26 4.38 -10.82
CA LYS A 90 10.11 4.09 -11.99
C LYS A 90 11.59 4.10 -11.63
N GLU A 91 12.00 5.05 -10.80
CA GLU A 91 13.36 5.22 -10.31
C GLU A 91 13.75 4.10 -9.32
N GLY A 92 12.77 3.62 -8.54
CA GLY A 92 12.94 2.58 -7.52
C GLY A 92 13.14 1.17 -8.07
N PHE A 93 12.71 0.88 -9.31
CA PHE A 93 12.85 -0.46 -9.88
C PHE A 93 14.29 -0.84 -10.22
N SER A 94 15.16 0.11 -10.57
CA SER A 94 16.58 -0.18 -10.86
C SER A 94 17.28 -0.94 -9.72
N LYS A 95 16.94 -0.59 -8.48
CA LYS A 95 17.47 -1.24 -7.28
C LYS A 95 16.78 -2.59 -7.00
N LEU A 96 15.48 -2.72 -7.29
CA LEU A 96 14.79 -4.01 -7.23
C LEU A 96 15.40 -5.01 -8.23
N GLU A 97 15.58 -4.60 -9.48
CA GLU A 97 16.15 -5.39 -10.59
C GLU A 97 17.59 -5.84 -10.33
N LYS A 98 18.34 -5.09 -9.52
CA LYS A 98 19.69 -5.48 -9.12
C LYS A 98 19.73 -6.75 -8.26
N TYR A 99 18.69 -7.00 -7.46
CA TYR A 99 18.70 -8.05 -6.43
C TYR A 99 17.59 -9.10 -6.60
N VAL A 100 16.61 -8.84 -7.45
CA VAL A 100 15.44 -9.68 -7.65
C VAL A 100 15.19 -9.86 -9.14
N THR A 101 15.04 -11.11 -9.54
CA THR A 101 14.69 -11.50 -10.90
C THR A 101 13.18 -11.53 -11.09
N VAL A 102 12.74 -11.36 -12.34
CA VAL A 102 11.32 -11.50 -12.70
C VAL A 102 10.85 -12.93 -12.42
N GLU A 103 11.70 -13.93 -12.62
CA GLU A 103 11.43 -15.34 -12.37
C GLU A 103 11.13 -15.62 -10.90
N GLU A 104 11.82 -14.98 -9.96
CA GLU A 104 11.55 -15.09 -8.52
C GLU A 104 10.12 -14.59 -8.21
N VAL A 105 9.75 -13.41 -8.71
CA VAL A 105 8.40 -12.84 -8.49
C VAL A 105 7.32 -13.69 -9.17
N VAL A 106 7.56 -14.17 -10.39
CA VAL A 106 6.64 -15.09 -11.09
C VAL A 106 6.46 -16.39 -10.30
N ARG A 107 7.53 -16.91 -9.70
CA ARG A 107 7.47 -18.12 -8.88
C ARG A 107 6.63 -17.89 -7.61
N LEU A 108 6.84 -16.77 -6.93
CA LEU A 108 6.01 -16.37 -5.78
C LEU A 108 4.54 -16.24 -6.16
N LEU A 109 4.21 -15.56 -7.26
CA LEU A 109 2.81 -15.40 -7.69
C LEU A 109 2.13 -16.72 -8.08
N LYS A 110 2.90 -17.72 -8.54
CA LYS A 110 2.38 -19.04 -8.92
C LYS A 110 2.27 -20.02 -7.76
N LYS A 111 3.25 -20.00 -6.84
CA LYS A 111 3.41 -21.01 -5.78
C LYS A 111 3.10 -20.49 -4.39
N GLY A 112 2.97 -19.18 -4.24
CA GLY A 112 2.75 -18.53 -2.97
C GLY A 112 1.40 -18.89 -2.37
N SER A 113 1.40 -19.13 -1.07
CA SER A 113 0.20 -19.43 -0.30
C SER A 113 -0.29 -18.17 0.40
N LYS A 114 -1.62 -17.98 0.40
CA LYS A 114 -2.25 -16.87 1.13
C LYS A 114 -2.25 -17.20 2.63
N GLY A 115 -1.72 -16.31 3.45
CA GLY A 115 -1.64 -16.43 4.91
C GLY A 115 -1.95 -15.12 5.61
N GLY A 116 -2.09 -15.16 6.93
CA GLY A 116 -2.32 -13.95 7.75
C GLY A 116 -3.57 -13.15 7.36
N ILE A 117 -4.60 -13.83 6.83
CA ILE A 117 -5.82 -13.18 6.35
C ILE A 117 -6.54 -12.57 7.54
N SER A 118 -6.71 -11.25 7.55
CA SER A 118 -7.48 -10.59 8.61
C SER A 118 -8.92 -11.09 8.68
N GLU A 119 -9.54 -10.93 9.85
CA GLU A 119 -10.93 -11.34 10.09
C GLU A 119 -11.87 -10.76 9.03
N SER A 120 -11.73 -9.45 8.75
CA SER A 120 -12.48 -8.72 7.73
C SER A 120 -12.07 -9.03 6.28
N GLY A 121 -10.98 -9.77 6.07
CA GLY A 121 -10.41 -10.09 4.76
C GLY A 121 -9.85 -8.88 4.00
N ARG A 122 -9.43 -7.84 4.71
CA ARG A 122 -8.90 -6.60 4.13
C ARG A 122 -7.38 -6.57 4.00
N SER A 123 -6.70 -7.55 4.56
CA SER A 123 -5.25 -7.68 4.50
C SER A 123 -4.86 -9.15 4.53
N LEU A 124 -3.79 -9.47 3.83
CA LEU A 124 -3.17 -10.79 3.86
C LEU A 124 -1.76 -10.74 3.27
N TRP A 125 -1.05 -11.85 3.41
CA TRP A 125 0.26 -12.07 2.82
C TRP A 125 0.18 -13.20 1.80
N VAL A 126 0.86 -13.08 0.66
CA VAL A 126 1.19 -14.23 -0.19
C VAL A 126 2.65 -14.56 0.06
N MET A 127 2.92 -15.77 0.56
CA MET A 127 4.27 -16.17 0.99
C MET A 127 4.74 -17.43 0.27
N PHE A 128 6.04 -17.51 0.00
CA PHE A 128 6.68 -18.66 -0.63
C PHE A 128 8.13 -18.75 -0.17
N GLU A 129 8.61 -19.94 0.19
CA GLU A 129 10.02 -20.16 0.52
C GLU A 129 10.72 -20.90 -0.63
N ALA A 130 11.86 -20.36 -1.06
CA ALA A 130 12.76 -21.01 -2.01
C ALA A 130 14.15 -20.40 -1.98
N ASP A 131 15.15 -21.13 -2.46
CA ASP A 131 16.49 -20.59 -2.73
C ASP A 131 17.14 -19.93 -1.48
N ARG A 132 16.78 -20.40 -0.27
CA ARG A 132 17.17 -19.84 1.05
C ARG A 132 16.63 -18.43 1.32
N PHE A 133 15.47 -18.11 0.75
CA PHE A 133 14.73 -16.88 0.99
C PHE A 133 13.26 -17.19 1.29
N GLU A 134 12.67 -16.40 2.17
CA GLU A 134 11.24 -16.21 2.33
C GLU A 134 10.82 -15.02 1.45
N TYR A 135 9.94 -15.28 0.50
CA TYR A 135 9.36 -14.28 -0.39
C TYR A 135 7.95 -13.92 0.08
N GLY A 136 7.60 -12.64 0.07
CA GLY A 136 6.31 -12.15 0.51
C GLY A 136 5.74 -11.05 -0.37
N ILE A 137 4.41 -11.01 -0.48
CA ILE A 137 3.65 -9.85 -0.97
C ILE A 137 2.64 -9.48 0.11
N ASP A 138 2.77 -8.28 0.69
CA ASP A 138 1.78 -7.68 1.60
C ASP A 138 0.68 -6.99 0.79
N LEU A 139 -0.57 -7.34 1.09
CA LEU A 139 -1.75 -6.93 0.33
C LEU A 139 -2.75 -6.25 1.26
N TYR A 140 -3.35 -5.16 0.77
CA TYR A 140 -4.37 -4.43 1.51
C TYR A 140 -5.56 -4.03 0.62
N PHE A 141 -6.75 -3.99 1.20
CA PHE A 141 -7.98 -3.55 0.55
C PHE A 141 -8.50 -2.27 1.23
N PRO A 142 -8.15 -1.08 0.69
CA PRO A 142 -8.78 0.17 1.06
C PRO A 142 -10.22 0.22 0.52
N GLU A 143 -11.22 0.18 1.40
CA GLU A 143 -12.63 0.17 1.00
C GLU A 143 -13.04 1.42 0.20
N LYS A 144 -12.39 2.56 0.45
CA LYS A 144 -12.60 3.79 -0.32
C LYS A 144 -12.19 3.66 -1.78
N GLU A 145 -11.16 2.87 -2.09
CA GLU A 145 -10.70 2.65 -3.47
C GLU A 145 -11.41 1.47 -4.13
N GLY A 146 -11.94 0.54 -3.33
CA GLY A 146 -12.65 -0.62 -3.85
C GLY A 146 -11.77 -1.55 -4.69
N ARG A 147 -10.46 -1.60 -4.42
CA ARG A 147 -9.50 -2.48 -5.10
C ARG A 147 -8.44 -2.97 -4.12
N TRP A 148 -7.73 -4.04 -4.49
CA TRP A 148 -6.54 -4.47 -3.77
C TRP A 148 -5.32 -3.65 -4.19
N ILE A 149 -4.45 -3.39 -3.23
CA ILE A 149 -3.13 -2.82 -3.44
C ILE A 149 -2.05 -3.77 -2.89
N VAL A 150 -0.93 -3.84 -3.59
CA VAL A 150 0.32 -4.41 -3.09
C VAL A 150 1.02 -3.33 -2.30
N ARG A 151 1.11 -3.49 -0.99
CA ARG A 151 1.83 -2.57 -0.10
C ARG A 151 3.32 -2.86 -0.04
N GLY A 152 3.68 -4.14 -0.13
CA GLY A 152 5.04 -4.59 0.10
C GLY A 152 5.39 -5.79 -0.74
N PHE A 153 6.62 -5.83 -1.25
CA PHE A 153 7.29 -7.06 -1.66
C PHE A 153 8.48 -7.32 -0.73
N SER A 154 8.65 -8.56 -0.30
CA SER A 154 9.79 -8.96 0.51
C SER A 154 10.53 -10.15 -0.10
N ARG A 155 11.86 -10.11 0.01
CA ARG A 155 12.76 -11.24 -0.22
C ARG A 155 13.76 -11.26 0.93
N LEU A 156 13.46 -12.04 1.95
CA LEU A 156 14.17 -12.03 3.23
C LEU A 156 14.85 -13.37 3.47
N ARG A 157 15.86 -13.41 4.32
CA ARG A 157 16.36 -14.68 4.86
C ARG A 157 15.30 -15.26 5.80
N PRO A 158 15.02 -16.58 5.76
CA PRO A 158 14.18 -17.21 6.75
C PRO A 158 14.74 -16.94 8.15
N GLU A 159 13.87 -16.76 9.13
CA GLU A 159 14.30 -16.50 10.51
C GLU A 159 14.94 -17.73 11.19
N ARG A 160 14.91 -18.90 10.54
CA ARG A 160 15.36 -20.19 11.08
C ARG A 160 16.13 -20.94 9.98
N ASP A 161 17.38 -21.30 10.28
CA ASP A 161 18.15 -22.30 9.54
C ASP A 161 17.66 -23.72 9.88
#